data_AF-A0A800CJK3-F1
#
_entry.id   AF-A0A800CJK3-F1
#
_cell.length_a   1.000
_cell.length_b   1.000
_cell.length_c   1.000
_cell.angle_alpha   90.00
_cell.angle_beta   90.00
_cell.angle_gamma   90.00
#
_symmetry.space_group_name_H-M   'P 1'
#
loop_
_entity.id
_entity.type
_entity.pdbx_description
1 polymer ?
#
loop_
_entity_poly.entity_id
_entity_poly.type
_entity_poly.pdbx_seq_one_letter_code
_entity_poly.pdbx_strand_id
1 'polypeptide(L)'
;MDQKAARQHALQQQLERLDGRIAQLDQQSQQLSRLRLALFLAAAFISGVTFLTWGAWPWLVVTLLAFIPFLVVVFLHRRVDTAVIRWQTWRQSKQTHLARTALDWDNLPPPMPFTANPDHPFATDLDVMGEYSLHRLLDTAVSDDGSARLRDWLLETRPNPDQITYRQTLTRELADMPLFRDKLYLYARLSAPQGDGQMSGQQLQTWLEQPDESHKLRRLLFLLIPLSALNILLFWLRARGVLPPVWVFTWGLYLLVYLLAARPAIGSLFADIMTLRDGLDTLNGVFGFLEGYRYGHSPHVKTLCAPFLDEGKRPSAHLQRIRRTMSGVGLTQHPQPGAGL
;
A
#
# COMPACT_ATOMS: atom_id res chain seq x y z
N MET A 1 26.77 35.58 -5.20
CA MET A 1 26.46 34.30 -4.52
C MET A 1 26.32 33.24 -5.60
N ASP A 2 27.04 32.13 -5.47
CA ASP A 2 26.94 30.99 -6.39
C ASP A 2 25.49 30.47 -6.42
N GLN A 3 24.94 30.25 -7.62
CA GLN A 3 23.55 29.81 -7.81
C GLN A 3 23.32 28.45 -7.12
N LYS A 4 24.37 27.63 -6.99
CA LYS A 4 24.35 26.37 -6.23
C LYS A 4 24.14 26.61 -4.74
N ALA A 5 24.93 27.51 -4.14
CA ALA A 5 24.85 27.82 -2.71
C ALA A 5 23.48 28.41 -2.34
N ALA A 6 22.92 29.29 -3.19
CA ALA A 6 21.58 29.84 -2.99
C ALA A 6 20.49 28.76 -3.00
N ARG A 7 20.59 27.77 -3.90
CA ARG A 7 19.65 26.62 -3.95
C ARG A 7 19.78 25.72 -2.74
N GLN A 8 21.00 25.43 -2.29
CA GLN A 8 21.24 24.63 -1.09
C GLN A 8 20.66 25.29 0.17
N HIS A 9 20.88 26.60 0.33
CA HIS A 9 20.32 27.35 1.44
C HIS A 9 18.78 27.37 1.41
N ALA A 10 18.16 27.52 0.24
CA ALA A 10 16.71 27.44 0.10
C ALA A 10 16.16 26.05 0.48
N LEU A 11 16.86 24.96 0.13
CA LEU A 11 16.49 23.60 0.54
C LEU A 11 16.63 23.39 2.06
N GLN A 12 17.69 23.92 2.68
CA GLN A 12 17.88 23.85 4.13
C GLN A 12 16.76 24.57 4.89
N GLN A 13 16.41 25.79 4.47
CA GLN A 13 15.28 26.52 5.05
C GLN A 13 13.94 25.78 4.88
N GLN A 14 13.75 25.07 3.76
CA GLN A 14 12.58 24.22 3.57
C GLN A 14 12.56 23.04 4.54
N LEU A 15 13.70 22.39 4.76
CA LEU A 15 13.82 21.28 5.72
C LEU A 15 13.47 21.72 7.15
N GLU A 16 13.99 22.86 7.61
CA GLU A 16 13.67 23.41 8.95
C GLU A 16 12.17 23.66 9.12
N ARG A 17 11.50 24.20 8.10
CA ARG A 17 10.04 24.40 8.13
C ARG A 17 9.27 23.09 8.18
N LEU A 18 9.75 22.08 7.44
CA LEU A 18 9.16 20.74 7.45
C LEU A 18 9.33 20.08 8.83
N ASP A 19 10.51 20.21 9.44
CA ASP A 19 10.81 19.70 10.78
C ASP A 19 9.91 20.31 11.85
N GLY A 20 9.73 21.64 11.82
CA GLY A 20 8.78 22.32 12.72
C GLY A 20 7.34 21.82 12.54
N ARG A 21 6.92 21.53 11.30
CA ARG A 21 5.58 21.02 11.02
C ARG A 21 5.39 19.58 11.46
N ILE A 22 6.40 18.72 11.27
CA ILE A 22 6.39 17.33 11.73
C ILE A 22 6.30 17.29 13.25
N ALA A 23 7.12 18.07 13.95
CA ALA A 23 7.11 18.14 15.42
C ALA A 23 5.73 18.54 15.99
N GLN A 24 5.05 19.51 15.36
CA GLN A 24 3.68 19.90 15.74
C GLN A 24 2.68 18.74 15.57
N LEU A 25 2.76 18.00 14.47
CA LEU A 25 1.87 16.88 14.19
C LEU A 25 2.16 15.68 15.11
N ASP A 26 3.44 15.42 15.41
CA ASP A 26 3.84 14.39 16.37
C ASP A 26 3.31 14.70 17.77
N GLN A 27 3.38 15.96 18.20
CA GLN A 27 2.80 16.38 19.48
C GLN A 27 1.28 16.16 19.50
N GLN A 28 0.58 16.50 18.40
CA GLN A 28 -0.86 16.23 18.26
C GLN A 28 -1.17 14.72 18.30
N SER A 29 -0.37 13.90 17.61
CA SER A 29 -0.52 12.44 17.61
C SER A 29 -0.35 11.88 19.02
N GLN A 30 0.66 12.32 19.78
CA GLN A 30 0.89 11.91 21.16
C GLN A 30 -0.27 12.32 22.09
N GLN A 31 -0.79 13.54 21.94
CA GLN A 31 -1.95 14.00 22.71
C GLN A 31 -3.20 13.15 22.43
N LEU A 32 -3.48 12.84 21.16
CA LEU A 32 -4.60 11.97 20.76
C LEU A 32 -4.42 10.54 21.26
N SER A 33 -3.19 10.01 21.27
CA SER A 33 -2.88 8.68 21.82
C SER A 33 -3.17 8.61 23.33
N ARG A 34 -2.77 9.64 24.09
CA ARG A 34 -3.09 9.76 25.53
C ARG A 34 -4.59 9.91 25.76
N LEU A 35 -5.27 10.73 24.96
CA LEU A 35 -6.72 10.92 25.03
C LEU A 35 -7.48 9.63 24.76
N ARG A 36 -7.05 8.84 23.76
CA ARG A 36 -7.63 7.52 23.46
C ARG A 36 -7.53 6.58 24.67
N LEU A 37 -6.38 6.55 25.34
CA LEU A 37 -6.17 5.73 26.54
C LEU A 37 -7.05 6.21 27.69
N ALA A 38 -7.13 7.53 27.92
CA ALA A 38 -8.01 8.10 28.93
C ALA A 38 -9.50 7.78 28.66
N LEU A 39 -9.95 7.89 27.42
CA LEU A 39 -11.31 7.53 27.00
C LEU A 39 -11.59 6.03 27.17
N PHE A 40 -10.62 5.17 26.85
CA PHE A 40 -10.76 3.73 27.06
C PHE A 40 -10.91 3.38 28.54
N LEU A 41 -10.08 3.97 29.41
CA LEU A 41 -10.18 3.76 30.86
C LEU A 41 -11.49 4.31 31.42
N ALA A 42 -11.90 5.50 30.99
CA ALA A 42 -13.17 6.10 31.40
C ALA A 42 -14.37 5.25 30.95
N ALA A 43 -14.37 4.77 29.70
CA ALA A 43 -15.41 3.89 29.18
C ALA A 43 -15.46 2.57 29.95
N ALA A 44 -14.31 1.96 30.25
CA ALA A 44 -14.23 0.73 31.04
C ALA A 44 -14.77 0.93 32.47
N PHE A 45 -14.44 2.05 33.11
CA PHE A 45 -14.95 2.39 34.44
C PHE A 45 -16.46 2.59 34.44
N ILE A 46 -16.99 3.40 33.51
CA ILE A 46 -18.43 3.65 33.38
C ILE A 46 -19.18 2.35 33.06
N SER A 47 -18.62 1.52 32.17
CA SER A 47 -19.17 0.21 31.82
C SER A 47 -19.21 -0.73 33.04
N GLY A 48 -18.14 -0.80 33.85
CA GLY A 48 -18.13 -1.60 35.08
C GLY A 48 -19.17 -1.14 36.10
N VAL A 49 -19.26 0.17 36.37
CA VAL A 49 -20.22 0.74 37.33
C VAL A 49 -21.67 0.52 36.89
N THR A 50 -21.97 0.72 35.61
CA THR A 50 -23.34 0.52 35.09
C THR A 50 -23.77 -0.94 35.10
N PHE A 51 -22.84 -1.88 34.86
CA PHE A 51 -23.11 -3.31 34.97
C PHE A 51 -23.48 -3.72 36.41
N LEU A 52 -22.75 -3.20 37.40
CA LEU A 52 -22.96 -3.49 38.83
C LEU A 52 -24.24 -2.86 39.40
N THR A 53 -24.71 -1.75 38.84
CA THR A 53 -25.80 -0.95 39.44
C THR A 53 -27.14 -1.12 38.74
N TRP A 54 -27.19 -1.11 37.39
CA TRP A 54 -28.43 -0.91 36.63
C TRP A 54 -28.81 -2.11 35.73
N GLY A 55 -28.06 -3.20 35.79
CA GLY A 55 -28.33 -4.42 35.02
C GLY A 55 -27.89 -4.35 33.55
N ALA A 56 -28.17 -5.41 32.78
CA ALA A 56 -27.57 -5.62 31.47
C ALA A 56 -28.04 -4.66 30.35
N TRP A 57 -29.29 -4.19 30.39
CA TRP A 57 -29.86 -3.36 29.33
C TRP A 57 -29.30 -1.92 29.31
N PRO A 58 -29.26 -1.19 30.45
CA PRO A 58 -28.63 0.12 30.52
C PRO A 58 -27.12 0.07 30.29
N TRP A 59 -26.46 -1.01 30.72
CA TRP A 59 -25.04 -1.25 30.47
C TRP A 59 -24.69 -1.26 28.98
N LEU A 60 -25.49 -1.94 28.14
CA LEU A 60 -25.28 -1.97 26.68
C LEU A 60 -25.37 -0.57 26.06
N VAL A 61 -26.39 0.21 26.42
CA VAL A 61 -26.61 1.55 25.87
C VAL A 61 -25.48 2.50 26.26
N VAL A 62 -25.09 2.51 27.53
CA VAL A 62 -24.02 3.38 28.03
C VAL A 62 -22.67 3.00 27.43
N THR A 63 -22.38 1.70 27.32
CA THR A 63 -21.12 1.22 26.70
C THR A 63 -21.05 1.59 25.22
N LEU A 64 -22.15 1.44 24.48
CA LEU A 64 -22.23 1.84 23.07
C LEU A 64 -21.99 3.35 22.90
N LEU A 65 -22.62 4.17 23.75
CA LEU A 65 -22.51 5.62 23.69
C LEU A 65 -21.11 6.11 24.08
N ALA A 66 -20.46 5.45 25.05
CA ALA A 66 -19.07 5.72 25.43
C ALA A 66 -18.06 5.33 24.33
N PHE A 67 -18.42 4.43 23.42
CA PHE A 67 -17.55 3.99 22.33
C PHE A 67 -17.47 5.01 21.17
N ILE A 68 -18.50 5.85 21.00
CA ILE A 68 -18.55 6.89 19.95
C ILE A 68 -17.35 7.87 20.03
N PRO A 69 -17.07 8.55 21.17
CA PRO A 69 -15.93 9.46 21.26
C PRO A 69 -14.60 8.75 21.06
N PHE A 70 -14.47 7.49 21.49
CA PHE A 70 -13.28 6.68 21.25
C PHE A 70 -13.04 6.48 19.74
N LEU A 71 -14.08 6.12 18.97
CA LEU A 71 -13.99 5.97 17.51
C LEU A 71 -13.59 7.28 16.82
N VAL A 72 -14.16 8.41 17.25
CA VAL A 72 -13.81 9.73 16.71
C VAL A 72 -12.32 10.04 16.93
N VAL A 73 -11.81 9.82 18.14
CA VAL A 73 -10.39 10.05 18.46
C VAL A 73 -9.49 9.10 17.66
N VAL A 74 -9.88 7.84 17.48
CA VAL A 74 -9.13 6.89 16.64
C VAL A 74 -9.05 7.37 15.19
N PHE A 75 -10.15 7.89 14.63
CA PHE A 75 -10.14 8.42 13.26
C PHE A 75 -9.27 9.68 13.13
N LEU A 76 -9.36 10.61 14.09
CA LEU A 76 -8.52 11.80 14.12
C LEU A 76 -7.04 11.44 14.26
N HIS A 77 -6.70 10.50 15.14
CA HIS A 77 -5.33 10.02 15.32
C HIS A 77 -4.77 9.43 14.02
N ARG A 78 -5.51 8.52 13.38
CA ARG A 78 -5.12 7.96 12.07
C ARG A 78 -4.90 9.04 11.01
N ARG A 79 -5.72 10.08 10.99
CA ARG A 79 -5.57 11.21 10.06
C ARG A 79 -4.29 12.00 10.34
N VAL A 80 -3.96 12.24 11.62
CA VAL A 80 -2.72 12.93 12.02
C VAL A 80 -1.51 12.08 11.68
N ASP A 81 -1.52 10.78 12.00
CA ASP A 81 -0.41 9.86 11.68
C ASP A 81 -0.15 9.79 10.18
N THR A 82 -1.22 9.71 9.37
CA THR A 82 -1.10 9.74 7.90
C THR A 82 -0.48 11.05 7.42
N ALA A 83 -0.80 12.17 8.07
CA ALA A 83 -0.18 13.45 7.76
C ALA A 83 1.31 13.45 8.14
N VAL A 84 1.67 12.96 9.32
CA VAL A 84 3.07 12.83 9.78
C VAL A 84 3.89 12.06 8.75
N ILE A 85 3.43 10.86 8.36
CA ILE A 85 4.13 10.02 7.37
C ILE A 85 4.33 10.80 6.07
N ARG A 86 3.29 11.48 5.57
CA ARG A 86 3.36 12.29 4.34
C ARG A 86 4.40 13.41 4.43
N TRP A 87 4.47 14.11 5.56
CA TRP A 87 5.45 15.18 5.76
C TRP A 87 6.87 14.63 5.92
N GLN A 88 7.04 13.50 6.60
CA GLN A 88 8.33 12.81 6.72
C GLN A 88 8.83 12.32 5.36
N THR A 89 7.99 11.71 4.53
CA THR A 89 8.35 11.30 3.17
C THR A 89 8.76 12.51 2.31
N TRP A 90 8.04 13.62 2.42
CA TRP A 90 8.41 14.85 1.71
C TRP A 90 9.75 15.41 2.19
N ARG A 91 9.96 15.45 3.52
CA ARG A 91 11.24 15.85 4.11
C ARG A 91 12.39 14.97 3.61
N GLN A 92 12.23 13.66 3.63
CA GLN A 92 13.23 12.71 3.13
C GLN A 92 13.60 12.99 1.68
N SER A 93 12.60 13.20 0.81
CA SER A 93 12.84 13.58 -0.60
C SER A 93 13.71 14.85 -0.73
N LYS A 94 13.42 15.89 0.06
CA LYS A 94 14.20 17.14 0.03
C LYS A 94 15.60 16.97 0.61
N GLN A 95 15.75 16.16 1.66
CA GLN A 95 17.05 15.80 2.22
C GLN A 95 17.89 15.05 1.19
N THR A 96 17.33 14.09 0.46
CA THR A 96 18.04 13.40 -0.62
C THR A 96 18.45 14.36 -1.74
N HIS A 97 17.61 15.34 -2.12
CA HIS A 97 18.01 16.34 -3.12
C HIS A 97 19.16 17.24 -2.64
N LEU A 98 19.19 17.60 -1.36
CA LEU A 98 20.31 18.31 -0.75
C LEU A 98 21.60 17.47 -0.83
N ALA A 99 21.52 16.20 -0.40
CA ALA A 99 22.63 15.26 -0.44
C ALA A 99 23.18 15.08 -1.86
N ARG A 100 22.32 14.90 -2.88
CA ARG A 100 22.72 14.84 -4.31
C ARG A 100 23.47 16.08 -4.76
N THR A 101 23.02 17.27 -4.35
CA THR A 101 23.67 18.53 -4.73
C THR A 101 25.04 18.68 -4.07
N ALA A 102 25.20 18.11 -2.87
CA ALA A 102 26.45 18.09 -2.10
C ALA A 102 27.38 16.91 -2.45
N LEU A 103 26.93 15.94 -3.25
CA LEU A 103 27.62 14.66 -3.48
C LEU A 103 27.90 13.89 -2.17
N ASP A 104 26.95 13.98 -1.23
CA ASP A 104 27.01 13.29 0.06
C ASP A 104 26.41 11.88 -0.08
N TRP A 105 27.27 10.90 -0.37
CA TRP A 105 26.90 9.52 -0.69
C TRP A 105 26.31 8.76 0.50
N ASP A 106 26.68 9.10 1.73
CA ASP A 106 26.20 8.44 2.94
C ASP A 106 24.70 8.71 3.16
N ASN A 107 24.24 9.89 2.74
CA ASN A 107 22.85 10.31 2.84
C ASN A 107 22.02 10.06 1.56
N LEU A 108 22.60 9.39 0.55
CA LEU A 108 21.86 8.93 -0.63
C LEU A 108 21.25 7.54 -0.40
N PRO A 109 20.09 7.24 -1.01
CA PRO A 109 19.56 5.89 -1.08
C PRO A 109 20.66 4.89 -1.50
N PRO A 110 20.66 3.68 -0.93
CA PRO A 110 21.64 2.67 -1.28
C PRO A 110 21.57 2.36 -2.79
N PRO A 111 22.69 1.97 -3.40
CA PRO A 111 22.69 1.57 -4.80
C PRO A 111 21.78 0.36 -4.99
N MET A 112 21.11 0.31 -6.14
CA MET A 112 20.37 -0.88 -6.52
C MET A 112 21.33 -2.06 -6.71
N PRO A 113 20.91 -3.31 -6.41
CA PRO A 113 21.73 -4.50 -6.53
C PRO A 113 21.89 -4.94 -8.00
N PHE A 114 22.26 -4.00 -8.87
CA PHE A 114 22.58 -4.27 -10.27
C PHE A 114 24.07 -4.52 -10.40
N THR A 115 24.43 -5.69 -10.93
CA THR A 115 25.80 -6.01 -11.27
C THR A 115 26.15 -5.41 -12.63
N ALA A 116 27.22 -4.62 -12.68
CA ALA A 116 27.80 -4.19 -13.95
C ALA A 116 28.40 -5.39 -14.68
N ASN A 117 28.23 -5.47 -16.00
CA ASN A 117 28.99 -6.41 -16.81
C ASN A 117 30.46 -5.92 -16.86
N PRO A 118 31.45 -6.71 -16.39
CA PRO A 118 32.86 -6.31 -16.42
C PRO A 118 33.36 -6.03 -17.84
N ASP A 119 32.80 -6.70 -18.84
CA ASP A 119 33.19 -6.56 -20.25
C ASP A 119 32.51 -5.37 -20.94
N HIS A 120 31.75 -4.55 -20.20
CA HIS A 120 31.07 -3.39 -20.78
C HIS A 120 32.10 -2.31 -21.19
N PRO A 121 32.03 -1.77 -22.42
CA PRO A 121 33.10 -0.93 -22.98
C PRO A 121 33.49 0.31 -22.15
N PHE A 122 32.56 0.86 -21.38
CA PHE A 122 32.76 2.10 -20.62
C PHE A 122 32.12 2.12 -19.23
N ALA A 123 31.47 1.04 -18.77
CA ALA A 123 30.68 1.11 -17.53
C ALA A 123 31.55 1.31 -16.30
N THR A 124 32.69 0.62 -16.26
CA THR A 124 33.67 0.68 -15.17
C THR A 124 34.48 1.96 -15.23
N ASP A 125 34.87 2.41 -16.43
CA ASP A 125 35.71 3.61 -16.60
C ASP A 125 34.97 4.91 -16.24
N LEU A 126 33.65 4.97 -16.52
CA LEU A 126 32.81 6.13 -16.21
C LEU A 126 32.04 5.99 -14.89
N ASP A 127 32.34 4.98 -14.07
CA ASP A 127 31.65 4.68 -12.81
C ASP A 127 30.11 4.71 -12.97
N VAL A 128 29.60 4.10 -14.05
CA VAL A 128 28.16 4.15 -14.37
C VAL A 128 27.34 3.41 -13.32
N MET A 129 27.90 2.33 -12.76
CA MET A 129 27.26 1.42 -11.81
C MET A 129 28.15 1.18 -10.59
N GLY A 130 27.56 0.91 -9.43
CA GLY A 130 28.29 0.65 -8.17
C GLY A 130 27.93 1.63 -7.05
N GLU A 131 28.76 1.67 -6.01
CA GLU A 131 28.50 2.42 -4.77
C GLU A 131 28.55 3.95 -4.96
N TYR A 132 29.55 4.44 -5.70
CA TYR A 132 29.77 5.87 -5.99
C TYR A 132 29.48 6.20 -7.45
N SER A 133 28.32 5.76 -7.94
CA SER A 133 28.04 5.70 -9.38
C SER A 133 27.11 6.79 -9.92
N LEU A 134 27.23 7.05 -11.23
CA LEU A 134 26.35 7.97 -11.96
C LEU A 134 24.88 7.51 -11.93
N HIS A 135 24.62 6.20 -12.03
CA HIS A 135 23.27 5.66 -11.86
C HIS A 135 22.69 6.02 -10.49
N ARG A 136 23.42 5.78 -9.39
CA ARG A 136 22.96 6.12 -8.02
C ARG A 136 22.68 7.61 -7.84
N LEU A 137 23.49 8.47 -8.48
CA LEU A 137 23.31 9.92 -8.41
C LEU A 137 22.05 10.40 -9.17
N LEU A 138 21.82 9.86 -10.37
CA LEU A 138 20.72 10.26 -11.25
C LEU A 138 19.39 9.60 -10.91
N ASP A 139 19.41 8.43 -10.29
CA ASP A 139 18.19 7.65 -10.06
C ASP A 139 17.26 8.33 -9.06
N THR A 140 16.05 8.63 -9.53
CA THR A 140 14.94 9.13 -8.73
C THR A 140 13.71 8.23 -8.85
N ALA A 141 13.85 7.05 -9.46
CA ALA A 141 12.78 6.08 -9.55
C ALA A 141 12.42 5.56 -8.15
N VAL A 142 11.14 5.22 -7.98
CA VAL A 142 10.63 4.53 -6.79
C VAL A 142 10.40 3.05 -7.09
N SER A 143 10.31 2.68 -8.37
CA SER A 143 10.14 1.31 -8.84
C SER A 143 11.45 0.72 -9.37
N ASP A 144 11.63 -0.57 -9.17
CA ASP A 144 12.79 -1.32 -9.66
C ASP A 144 12.91 -1.26 -11.18
N ASP A 145 11.77 -1.42 -11.88
CA ASP A 145 11.71 -1.35 -13.34
C ASP A 145 12.09 0.04 -13.86
N GLY A 146 11.77 1.10 -13.11
CA GLY A 146 12.14 2.47 -13.47
C GLY A 146 13.65 2.68 -13.34
N SER A 147 14.23 2.18 -12.24
CA SER A 147 15.67 2.24 -12.00
C SER A 147 16.47 1.38 -12.99
N ALA A 148 15.97 0.17 -13.30
CA ALA A 148 16.55 -0.72 -14.30
C ALA A 148 16.50 -0.12 -15.70
N ARG A 149 15.39 0.55 -16.05
CA ARG A 149 15.28 1.27 -17.33
C ARG A 149 16.31 2.41 -17.45
N LEU A 150 16.57 3.14 -16.37
CA LEU A 150 17.62 4.16 -16.36
C LEU A 150 19.01 3.52 -16.55
N ARG A 151 19.29 2.41 -15.86
CA ARG A 151 20.53 1.63 -16.06
C ARG A 151 20.69 1.25 -17.53
N ASP A 152 19.67 0.66 -18.13
CA ASP A 152 19.72 0.21 -19.53
C ASP A 152 19.98 1.37 -20.50
N TRP A 153 19.44 2.55 -20.20
CA TRP A 153 19.73 3.76 -20.99
C TRP A 153 21.16 4.26 -20.82
N LEU A 154 21.74 4.14 -19.64
CA LEU A 154 23.12 4.57 -19.36
C LEU A 154 24.16 3.58 -19.93
N LEU A 155 23.81 2.30 -20.01
CA LEU A 155 24.66 1.23 -20.55
C LEU A 155 24.41 0.95 -22.04
N GLU A 156 23.60 1.76 -22.73
CA GLU A 156 23.35 1.57 -24.16
C GLU A 156 24.59 1.95 -24.97
N THR A 157 25.15 0.98 -25.71
CA THR A 157 26.36 1.19 -26.52
C THR A 157 26.06 1.83 -27.88
N ARG A 158 24.82 1.71 -28.38
CA ARG A 158 24.40 2.29 -29.66
C ARG A 158 23.11 3.09 -29.49
N PRO A 159 23.17 4.26 -28.85
CA PRO A 159 21.98 5.03 -28.55
C PRO A 159 21.37 5.64 -29.82
N ASN A 160 20.04 5.63 -29.91
CA ASN A 160 19.31 6.28 -30.99
C ASN A 160 19.19 7.80 -30.73
N PRO A 161 19.70 8.67 -31.61
CA PRO A 161 19.70 10.13 -31.40
C PRO A 161 18.28 10.74 -31.32
N ASP A 162 17.32 10.19 -32.05
CA ASP A 162 15.93 10.67 -32.03
C ASP A 162 15.29 10.39 -30.66
N GLN A 163 15.55 9.21 -30.10
CA GLN A 163 15.08 8.85 -28.76
C GLN A 163 15.74 9.70 -27.67
N ILE A 164 17.04 10.02 -27.81
CA ILE A 164 17.74 10.93 -26.89
C ILE A 164 17.07 12.30 -26.91
N THR A 165 16.84 12.86 -28.10
CA THR A 165 16.23 14.19 -28.26
C THR A 165 14.82 14.23 -27.66
N TYR A 166 14.03 13.18 -27.88
CA TYR A 166 12.71 13.03 -27.26
C TYR A 166 12.79 13.01 -25.72
N ARG A 167 13.69 12.21 -25.14
CA ARG A 167 13.89 12.14 -23.68
C ARG A 167 14.38 13.47 -23.11
N GLN A 168 15.30 14.16 -23.79
CA GLN A 168 15.77 15.49 -23.37
C GLN A 168 14.65 16.54 -23.39
N THR A 169 13.72 16.43 -24.33
CA THR A 169 12.54 17.30 -24.38
C THR A 169 11.62 17.04 -23.19
N LEU A 170 11.36 15.75 -22.89
CA LEU A 170 10.61 15.35 -21.69
C LEU A 170 11.26 15.82 -20.39
N THR A 171 12.58 15.67 -20.24
CA THR A 171 13.27 16.10 -19.02
C THR A 171 13.25 17.62 -18.86
N ARG A 172 13.34 18.37 -19.96
CA ARG A 172 13.21 19.84 -19.96
C ARG A 172 11.81 20.29 -19.53
N GLU A 173 10.76 19.71 -20.11
CA GLU A 173 9.38 19.99 -19.67
C GLU A 173 9.19 19.63 -18.19
N LEU A 174 9.66 18.45 -17.79
CA LEU A 174 9.55 18.01 -16.40
C LEU A 174 10.32 18.91 -15.45
N ALA A 175 11.46 19.49 -15.85
CA ALA A 175 12.29 20.39 -15.04
C ALA A 175 11.51 21.65 -14.60
N ASP A 176 10.60 22.14 -15.44
CA ASP A 176 9.73 23.29 -15.16
C ASP A 176 8.47 22.94 -14.34
N MET A 177 8.29 21.66 -14.00
CA MET A 177 7.14 21.16 -13.25
C MET A 177 7.52 20.61 -11.85
N PRO A 178 8.12 21.40 -10.94
CA PRO A 178 8.61 20.89 -9.65
C PRO A 178 7.50 20.28 -8.78
N LEU A 179 6.31 20.89 -8.76
CA LEU A 179 5.16 20.38 -8.01
C LEU A 179 4.64 19.04 -8.55
N PHE A 180 4.75 18.82 -9.87
CA PHE A 180 4.38 17.54 -10.47
C PHE A 180 5.34 16.45 -10.02
N ARG A 181 6.64 16.70 -10.13
CA ARG A 181 7.69 15.74 -9.72
C ARG A 181 7.60 15.41 -8.24
N ASP A 182 7.48 16.42 -7.38
CA ASP A 182 7.39 16.24 -5.93
C ASP A 182 6.14 15.43 -5.54
N LYS A 183 4.98 15.75 -6.12
CA LYS A 183 3.74 15.01 -5.84
C LYS A 183 3.79 13.60 -6.38
N LEU A 184 4.29 13.40 -7.60
CA LEU A 184 4.44 12.07 -8.18
C LEU A 184 5.34 11.19 -7.32
N TYR A 185 6.49 11.71 -6.90
CA TYR A 185 7.40 11.02 -5.99
C TYR A 185 6.72 10.71 -4.65
N LEU A 186 6.01 11.67 -4.08
CA LEU A 186 5.30 11.50 -2.80
C LEU A 186 4.21 10.43 -2.89
N TYR A 187 3.37 10.46 -3.93
CA TYR A 187 2.34 9.44 -4.14
C TYR A 187 2.98 8.08 -4.37
N ALA A 188 4.04 7.99 -5.18
CA ALA A 188 4.75 6.72 -5.40
C ALA A 188 5.36 6.15 -4.11
N ARG A 189 5.98 7.00 -3.27
CA ARG A 189 6.60 6.57 -2.00
C ARG A 189 5.60 6.23 -0.90
N LEU A 190 4.52 7.00 -0.77
CA LEU A 190 3.44 6.70 0.19
C LEU A 190 2.70 5.42 -0.14
N SER A 191 2.69 5.12 -1.44
CA SER A 191 2.07 3.94 -1.95
C SER A 191 3.00 2.72 -1.91
N ALA A 192 4.33 2.88 -1.95
CA ALA A 192 5.24 1.75 -1.86
C ALA A 192 5.06 0.96 -0.54
N PRO A 193 5.18 -0.38 -0.56
CA PRO A 193 5.09 -1.20 0.65
C PRO A 193 6.03 -0.69 1.75
N GLN A 194 5.59 -0.73 3.01
CA GLN A 194 6.46 -0.38 4.15
C GLN A 194 7.54 -1.47 4.32
N GLY A 195 8.69 -1.27 3.68
CA GLY A 195 9.87 -2.14 3.74
C GLY A 195 10.85 -1.81 2.60
N ASP A 196 12.03 -2.44 2.60
CA ASP A 196 13.03 -2.28 1.53
C ASP A 196 12.58 -2.87 0.17
N GLY A 197 11.39 -3.48 0.14
CA GLY A 197 10.75 -3.95 -1.09
C GLY A 197 10.24 -2.78 -1.92
N GLN A 198 10.99 -2.44 -2.97
CA GLN A 198 10.55 -1.52 -4.00
C GLN A 198 9.43 -2.14 -4.84
N MET A 199 8.66 -1.26 -5.48
CA MET A 199 7.59 -1.63 -6.39
C MET A 199 8.15 -2.35 -7.63
N SER A 200 7.93 -3.65 -7.75
CA SER A 200 8.24 -4.40 -8.97
C SER A 200 6.97 -4.60 -9.80
N GLY A 201 6.92 -3.99 -10.99
CA GLY A 201 5.85 -4.22 -11.96
C GLY A 201 5.86 -5.66 -12.45
N GLN A 202 7.02 -6.32 -12.42
CA GLN A 202 7.17 -7.75 -12.71
C GLN A 202 6.39 -8.64 -11.75
N GLN A 203 6.39 -8.39 -10.42
CA GLN A 203 5.57 -9.19 -9.50
C GLN A 203 4.08 -9.08 -9.84
N LEU A 204 3.61 -7.88 -10.20
CA LEU A 204 2.21 -7.69 -10.61
C LEU A 204 1.90 -8.40 -11.93
N GLN A 205 2.82 -8.37 -12.90
CA GLN A 205 2.65 -9.04 -14.19
C GLN A 205 2.70 -10.56 -14.03
N THR A 206 3.69 -11.10 -13.34
CA THR A 206 3.80 -12.53 -13.04
C THR A 206 2.56 -13.02 -12.30
N TRP A 207 1.97 -12.21 -11.42
CA TRP A 207 0.72 -12.53 -10.76
C TRP A 207 -0.50 -12.49 -11.69
N LEU A 208 -0.61 -11.50 -12.59
CA LEU A 208 -1.68 -11.49 -13.61
C LEU A 208 -1.61 -12.71 -14.55
N GLU A 209 -0.41 -13.25 -14.72
CA GLU A 209 -0.13 -14.44 -15.52
C GLU A 209 -0.20 -15.75 -14.70
N GLN A 210 -0.42 -15.70 -13.38
CA GLN A 210 -0.52 -16.91 -12.55
C GLN A 210 -1.80 -17.70 -12.89
N PRO A 211 -1.68 -19.04 -13.08
CA PRO A 211 -2.83 -19.90 -13.30
C PRO A 211 -3.81 -19.85 -12.13
N ASP A 212 -5.09 -19.79 -12.45
CA ASP A 212 -6.21 -19.73 -11.52
C ASP A 212 -6.19 -20.91 -10.53
N GLU A 213 -5.79 -20.67 -9.27
CA GLU A 213 -5.80 -21.65 -8.16
C GLU A 213 -7.24 -21.99 -7.69
N SER A 214 -8.25 -21.57 -8.47
CA SER A 214 -9.67 -21.89 -8.28
C SER A 214 -9.94 -23.40 -8.17
N HIS A 215 -9.07 -24.25 -8.70
CA HIS A 215 -9.19 -25.71 -8.60
C HIS A 215 -9.06 -26.26 -7.17
N LYS A 216 -8.17 -25.72 -6.33
CA LYS A 216 -8.01 -26.15 -4.93
C LYS A 216 -9.21 -25.72 -4.09
N LEU A 217 -9.67 -24.48 -4.30
CA LEU A 217 -10.85 -23.94 -3.64
C LEU A 217 -12.14 -24.66 -4.06
N ARG A 218 -12.30 -24.95 -5.35
CA ARG A 218 -13.43 -25.73 -5.87
C ARG A 218 -13.45 -27.15 -5.31
N ARG A 219 -12.29 -27.79 -5.16
CA ARG A 219 -12.18 -29.14 -4.56
C ARG A 219 -12.53 -29.12 -3.07
N LEU A 220 -12.09 -28.11 -2.33
CA LEU A 220 -12.43 -27.90 -0.93
C LEU A 220 -13.93 -27.63 -0.75
N LEU A 221 -14.53 -26.77 -1.58
CA LEU A 221 -15.96 -26.50 -1.59
C LEU A 221 -16.78 -27.75 -1.95
N PHE A 222 -16.35 -28.53 -2.94
CA PHE A 222 -16.97 -29.81 -3.28
C PHE A 222 -16.92 -30.83 -2.14
N LEU A 223 -15.96 -30.71 -1.21
CA LEU A 223 -15.85 -31.59 -0.04
C LEU A 223 -16.69 -31.06 1.14
N LEU A 224 -16.70 -29.74 1.35
CA LEU A 224 -17.45 -29.11 2.44
C LEU A 224 -18.98 -29.07 2.21
N ILE A 225 -19.45 -28.87 0.98
CA ILE A 225 -20.88 -28.80 0.65
C ILE A 225 -21.63 -30.09 1.03
N PRO A 226 -21.25 -31.29 0.57
CA PRO A 226 -21.94 -32.53 0.94
C PRO A 226 -21.78 -32.83 2.44
N LEU A 227 -20.65 -32.47 3.04
CA LEU A 227 -20.42 -32.63 4.48
C LEU A 227 -21.32 -31.71 5.32
N SER A 228 -21.62 -30.50 4.84
CA SER A 228 -22.57 -29.58 5.47
C SER A 228 -24.02 -30.08 5.34
N ALA A 229 -24.40 -30.60 4.17
CA ALA A 229 -25.72 -31.20 3.94
C ALA A 229 -25.93 -32.45 4.83
N LEU A 230 -24.89 -33.27 4.97
CA LEU A 230 -24.90 -34.44 5.86
C LEU A 230 -25.07 -34.03 7.33
N ASN A 231 -24.41 -32.96 7.78
CA ASN A 231 -24.57 -32.43 9.14
C ASN A 231 -25.99 -31.89 9.39
N ILE A 232 -26.57 -31.17 8.42
CA ILE A 232 -27.95 -30.68 8.51
C ILE A 232 -28.94 -31.86 8.59
N LEU A 233 -28.73 -32.90 7.77
CA LEU A 233 -29.55 -34.11 7.76
C LEU A 233 -29.46 -34.87 9.10
N LEU A 234 -28.25 -35.07 9.63
CA LEU A 234 -28.03 -35.73 10.93
C LEU A 234 -28.62 -34.93 12.10
N PHE A 235 -28.54 -33.61 12.05
CA PHE A 235 -29.18 -32.72 13.03
C PHE A 235 -30.71 -32.87 13.00
N TRP A 236 -31.29 -32.93 11.80
CA TRP A 236 -32.73 -33.09 11.60
C TRP A 236 -33.25 -34.48 12.04
N LEU A 237 -32.50 -35.55 11.75
CA LEU A 237 -32.80 -36.91 12.22
C LEU A 237 -32.74 -37.03 13.75
N ARG A 238 -31.79 -36.32 14.40
CA ARG A 238 -31.73 -36.23 15.86
C ARG A 238 -32.92 -35.48 16.45
N ALA A 239 -33.39 -34.42 15.82
CA ALA A 239 -34.58 -33.68 16.28
C ALA A 239 -35.83 -34.58 16.36
N ARG A 240 -35.86 -35.69 15.61
CA ARG A 240 -36.90 -36.73 15.68
C ARG A 240 -36.61 -37.89 16.65
N GLY A 241 -35.52 -37.83 17.41
CA GLY A 241 -35.19 -38.80 18.45
C GLY A 241 -34.68 -40.17 17.97
N VAL A 242 -34.29 -40.30 16.69
CA VAL A 242 -33.97 -41.60 16.07
C VAL A 242 -32.52 -42.06 16.32
N LEU A 243 -31.58 -41.15 16.62
CA LEU A 243 -30.14 -41.47 16.70
C LEU A 243 -29.44 -40.88 17.96
N PRO A 244 -28.41 -41.56 18.51
CA PRO A 244 -27.49 -41.02 19.53
C PRO A 244 -26.71 -39.78 19.05
N PRO A 245 -25.98 -39.05 19.91
CA PRO A 245 -25.30 -37.80 19.55
C PRO A 245 -24.01 -38.01 18.72
N VAL A 246 -24.14 -38.61 17.53
CA VAL A 246 -23.03 -38.87 16.59
C VAL A 246 -22.48 -37.57 15.94
N TRP A 247 -23.22 -36.46 16.07
CA TRP A 247 -22.86 -35.14 15.55
C TRP A 247 -21.54 -34.58 16.10
N VAL A 248 -21.07 -35.08 17.26
CA VAL A 248 -19.78 -34.69 17.84
C VAL A 248 -18.62 -35.19 16.96
N PHE A 249 -18.74 -36.39 16.37
CA PHE A 249 -17.73 -36.94 15.46
C PHE A 249 -17.73 -36.21 14.11
N THR A 250 -18.89 -35.80 13.60
CA THR A 250 -18.95 -35.02 12.36
C THR A 250 -18.49 -33.58 12.54
N TRP A 251 -18.74 -32.96 13.71
CA TRP A 251 -18.12 -31.69 14.10
C TRP A 251 -16.60 -31.82 14.24
N GLY A 252 -16.12 -32.89 14.87
CA GLY A 252 -14.69 -33.19 14.98
C GLY A 252 -14.02 -33.37 13.62
N LEU A 253 -14.67 -34.10 12.70
CA LEU A 253 -14.20 -34.27 11.32
C LEU A 253 -14.24 -32.95 10.54
N TYR A 254 -15.28 -32.14 10.72
CA TYR A 254 -15.39 -30.82 10.10
C TYR A 254 -14.28 -29.89 10.60
N LEU A 255 -14.01 -29.88 11.90
CA LEU A 255 -12.91 -29.14 12.51
C LEU A 255 -11.55 -29.63 12.00
N LEU A 256 -11.37 -30.95 11.86
CA LEU A 256 -10.14 -31.55 11.33
C LEU A 256 -9.90 -31.16 9.86
N VAL A 257 -10.93 -31.24 9.01
CA VAL A 257 -10.86 -30.80 7.60
C VAL A 257 -10.62 -29.30 7.52
N TYR A 258 -11.26 -28.51 8.39
CA TYR A 258 -11.03 -27.07 8.47
C TYR A 258 -9.58 -26.74 8.87
N LEU A 259 -9.03 -27.40 9.88
CA LEU A 259 -7.66 -27.13 10.36
C LEU A 259 -6.59 -27.61 9.37
N LEU A 260 -6.77 -28.77 8.74
CA LEU A 260 -5.76 -29.36 7.85
C LEU A 260 -5.82 -28.84 6.41
N ALA A 261 -7.01 -28.54 5.89
CA ALA A 261 -7.19 -28.19 4.47
C ALA A 261 -7.66 -26.75 4.27
N ALA A 262 -8.61 -26.27 5.08
CA ALA A 262 -9.18 -24.93 4.89
C ALA A 262 -8.27 -23.83 5.45
N ARG A 263 -7.70 -23.99 6.64
CA ARG A 263 -6.84 -23.00 7.30
C ARG A 263 -5.62 -22.59 6.44
N PRO A 264 -4.80 -23.52 5.91
CA PRO A 264 -3.66 -23.14 5.06
C PRO A 264 -4.10 -22.55 3.72
N ALA A 265 -5.15 -23.07 3.09
CA ALA A 265 -5.65 -22.56 1.80
C ALA A 265 -6.29 -21.16 1.93
N ILE A 266 -7.07 -20.92 2.99
CA ILE A 266 -7.65 -19.60 3.28
C ILE A 266 -6.55 -18.63 3.71
N GLY A 267 -5.56 -19.08 4.47
CA GLY A 267 -4.41 -18.28 4.87
C GLY A 267 -3.57 -17.79 3.69
N SER A 268 -3.25 -18.68 2.74
CA SER A 268 -2.52 -18.30 1.53
C SER A 268 -3.34 -17.37 0.65
N LEU A 269 -4.63 -17.67 0.42
CA LEU A 269 -5.51 -16.78 -0.35
C LEU A 269 -5.68 -15.41 0.30
N PHE A 270 -5.82 -15.35 1.63
CA PHE A 270 -5.94 -14.08 2.33
C PHE A 270 -4.64 -13.28 2.26
N ALA A 271 -3.48 -13.94 2.38
CA ALA A 271 -2.19 -13.31 2.17
C ALA A 271 -2.05 -12.79 0.73
N ASP A 272 -2.41 -13.58 -0.27
CA ASP A 272 -2.37 -13.21 -1.70
C ASP A 272 -3.34 -12.08 -2.04
N ILE A 273 -4.52 -12.05 -1.42
CA ILE A 273 -5.49 -10.96 -1.60
C ILE A 273 -5.02 -9.68 -0.91
N MET A 274 -4.35 -9.77 0.24
CA MET A 274 -3.82 -8.60 0.95
C MET A 274 -2.62 -8.02 0.23
N THR A 275 -1.67 -8.84 -0.24
CA THR A 275 -0.54 -8.36 -1.06
C THR A 275 -1.03 -7.72 -2.35
N LEU A 276 -2.07 -8.29 -2.98
CA LEU A 276 -2.73 -7.69 -4.13
C LEU A 276 -3.40 -6.36 -3.79
N ARG A 277 -4.17 -6.32 -2.70
CA ARG A 277 -4.84 -5.09 -2.26
C ARG A 277 -3.82 -3.98 -2.00
N ASP A 278 -2.72 -4.30 -1.36
CA ASP A 278 -1.64 -3.35 -1.07
C ASP A 278 -0.98 -2.85 -2.36
N GLY A 279 -0.68 -3.75 -3.31
CA GLY A 279 -0.16 -3.40 -4.63
C GLY A 279 -1.13 -2.58 -5.50
N LEU A 280 -2.43 -2.83 -5.40
CA LEU A 280 -3.46 -2.09 -6.13
C LEU A 280 -3.76 -0.72 -5.49
N ASP A 281 -3.85 -0.66 -4.17
CA ASP A 281 -4.02 0.60 -3.43
C ASP A 281 -2.79 1.50 -3.66
N THR A 282 -1.60 0.91 -3.82
CA THR A 282 -0.39 1.62 -4.23
C THR A 282 -0.60 2.38 -5.54
N LEU A 283 -0.92 1.64 -6.61
CA LEU A 283 -0.99 2.17 -7.96
C LEU A 283 -2.13 3.18 -8.12
N ASN A 284 -3.22 2.99 -7.37
CA ASN A 284 -4.37 3.86 -7.42
C ASN A 284 -4.05 5.31 -7.02
N GLY A 285 -3.15 5.51 -6.03
CA GLY A 285 -2.69 6.85 -5.64
C GLY A 285 -1.94 7.58 -6.77
N VAL A 286 -1.05 6.85 -7.46
CA VAL A 286 -0.25 7.37 -8.59
C VAL A 286 -1.14 7.60 -9.81
N PHE A 287 -1.98 6.64 -10.17
CA PHE A 287 -2.90 6.75 -11.32
C PHE A 287 -3.90 7.88 -11.13
N GLY A 288 -4.53 7.98 -9.95
CA GLY A 288 -5.44 9.07 -9.64
C GLY A 288 -4.78 10.45 -9.74
N PHE A 289 -3.49 10.56 -9.37
CA PHE A 289 -2.73 11.80 -9.56
C PHE A 289 -2.48 12.09 -11.05
N LEU A 290 -2.01 11.11 -11.83
CA LEU A 290 -1.74 11.29 -13.26
C LEU A 290 -3.00 11.60 -14.07
N GLU A 291 -4.13 11.00 -13.71
CA GLU A 291 -5.45 11.22 -14.32
C GLU A 291 -6.00 12.62 -14.01
N GLY A 292 -5.83 13.09 -12.77
CA GLY A 292 -6.36 14.37 -12.30
C GLY A 292 -5.47 15.59 -12.56
N TYR A 293 -4.22 15.38 -12.99
CA TYR A 293 -3.27 16.48 -13.17
C TYR A 293 -3.55 17.29 -14.44
N ARG A 294 -3.39 18.61 -14.35
CA ARG A 294 -3.49 19.52 -15.50
C ARG A 294 -2.11 19.74 -16.12
N TYR A 295 -1.86 19.10 -17.26
CA TYR A 295 -0.56 19.11 -17.94
C TYR A 295 -0.19 20.44 -18.61
N GLY A 296 -1.11 21.41 -18.69
CA GLY A 296 -0.81 22.78 -19.12
C GLY A 296 -0.02 22.86 -20.44
N HIS A 297 1.09 23.60 -20.42
CA HIS A 297 2.00 23.83 -21.55
C HIS A 297 3.07 22.72 -21.72
N SER A 298 2.82 21.49 -21.26
CA SER A 298 3.76 20.36 -21.35
C SER A 298 3.19 19.25 -22.25
N PRO A 299 3.19 19.44 -23.60
CA PRO A 299 2.57 18.53 -24.55
C PRO A 299 3.25 17.16 -24.62
N HIS A 300 4.56 17.08 -24.43
CA HIS A 300 5.28 15.80 -24.53
C HIS A 300 5.02 14.95 -23.29
N VAL A 301 5.03 15.55 -22.09
CA VAL A 301 4.65 14.85 -20.86
C VAL A 301 3.18 14.40 -20.91
N LYS A 302 2.28 15.23 -21.45
CA LYS A 302 0.88 14.84 -21.65
C LYS A 302 0.75 13.64 -22.59
N THR A 303 1.52 13.61 -23.68
CA THR A 303 1.53 12.49 -24.64
C THR A 303 2.05 11.22 -23.97
N LEU A 304 3.10 11.31 -23.16
CA LEU A 304 3.60 10.18 -22.38
C LEU A 304 2.55 9.63 -21.41
N CYS A 305 1.76 10.50 -20.79
CA CYS A 305 0.69 10.15 -19.87
C CYS A 305 -0.65 9.83 -20.55
N ALA A 306 -0.75 9.89 -21.88
CA ALA A 306 -1.99 9.68 -22.63
C ALA A 306 -2.72 8.37 -22.28
N PRO A 307 -2.04 7.22 -22.03
CA PRO A 307 -2.72 5.99 -21.62
C PRO A 307 -3.53 6.11 -20.33
N PHE A 308 -3.19 7.05 -19.44
CA PHE A 308 -3.93 7.29 -18.20
C PHE A 308 -5.11 8.26 -18.41
N LEU A 309 -5.08 9.09 -19.45
CA LEU A 309 -6.06 10.16 -19.65
C LEU A 309 -7.32 9.73 -20.42
N ASP A 310 -7.31 8.55 -21.03
CA ASP A 310 -8.46 8.00 -21.75
C ASP A 310 -9.61 7.67 -20.77
N GLU A 311 -10.71 8.43 -20.84
CA GLU A 311 -11.87 8.29 -19.94
C GLU A 311 -12.51 6.90 -20.00
N GLY A 312 -12.39 6.19 -21.14
CA GLY A 312 -12.93 4.85 -21.32
C GLY A 312 -12.04 3.74 -20.73
N LYS A 313 -10.77 4.04 -20.43
CA LYS A 313 -9.75 3.06 -20.01
C LYS A 313 -9.01 3.44 -18.73
N ARG A 314 -9.56 4.36 -17.93
CA ARG A 314 -8.90 4.86 -16.71
C ARG A 314 -8.47 3.71 -15.80
N PRO A 315 -7.16 3.50 -15.60
CA PRO A 315 -6.67 2.40 -14.77
C PRO A 315 -7.23 2.46 -13.35
N SER A 316 -7.40 3.65 -12.76
CA SER A 316 -8.00 3.81 -11.43
C SER A 316 -9.43 3.25 -11.34
N ALA A 317 -10.24 3.44 -12.39
CA ALA A 317 -11.62 2.97 -12.45
C ALA A 317 -11.69 1.45 -12.63
N HIS A 318 -10.78 0.86 -13.42
CA HIS A 318 -10.65 -0.58 -13.55
C HIS A 318 -10.22 -1.23 -12.23
N LEU A 319 -9.25 -0.63 -11.52
CA LEU A 319 -8.82 -1.10 -10.21
C LEU A 319 -9.93 -1.01 -9.16
N GLN A 320 -10.73 0.07 -9.17
CA GLN A 320 -11.90 0.15 -8.29
C GLN A 320 -12.96 -0.90 -8.59
N ARG A 321 -13.17 -1.28 -9.86
CA ARG A 321 -14.08 -2.38 -10.22
C ARG A 321 -13.58 -3.71 -9.66
N ILE A 322 -12.29 -4.01 -9.81
CA ILE A 322 -11.65 -5.21 -9.25
C ILE A 322 -11.76 -5.22 -7.72
N ARG A 323 -11.53 -4.07 -7.06
CA ARG A 323 -11.67 -3.96 -5.61
C ARG A 323 -13.11 -4.22 -5.15
N ARG A 324 -14.11 -3.72 -5.90
CA ARG A 324 -15.53 -3.95 -5.59
C ARG A 324 -15.90 -5.42 -5.72
N THR A 325 -15.49 -6.10 -6.80
CA THR A 325 -15.75 -7.53 -6.99
C THR A 325 -15.05 -8.37 -5.91
N MET A 326 -13.81 -8.06 -5.55
CA MET A 326 -13.10 -8.73 -4.46
C MET A 326 -13.73 -8.49 -3.08
N SER A 327 -14.17 -7.27 -2.79
CA SER A 327 -14.87 -6.98 -1.52
C SER A 327 -16.21 -7.70 -1.41
N GLY A 328 -16.90 -7.93 -2.54
CA GLY A 328 -18.13 -8.73 -2.59
C GLY A 328 -17.90 -10.21 -2.29
N VAL A 329 -16.73 -10.76 -2.69
CA VAL A 329 -16.32 -12.14 -2.38
C VAL A 329 -15.87 -12.29 -0.92
N GLY A 330 -15.28 -11.24 -0.33
CA GLY A 330 -14.95 -11.22 1.11
C GLY A 330 -16.18 -11.09 2.01
N LEU A 331 -17.20 -10.34 1.58
CA LEU A 331 -18.44 -10.15 2.36
C LEU A 331 -19.38 -11.37 2.33
N THR A 332 -19.31 -12.22 1.31
CA THR A 332 -20.08 -13.47 1.29
C THR A 332 -19.49 -14.58 2.17
N GLN A 333 -18.34 -14.35 2.82
CA GLN A 333 -17.71 -15.30 3.74
C GLN A 333 -17.88 -14.97 5.24
N HIS A 334 -18.55 -13.87 5.60
CA HIS A 334 -19.04 -13.66 6.96
C HIS A 334 -20.54 -13.99 7.03
N PRO A 335 -20.95 -15.19 7.45
CA PRO A 335 -22.33 -15.40 7.86
C PRO A 335 -22.56 -14.56 9.13
N GLN A 336 -23.41 -13.54 9.02
CA GLN A 336 -23.95 -12.87 10.20
C GLN A 336 -24.62 -13.92 11.11
N PRO A 337 -24.32 -13.96 12.43
CA PRO A 337 -25.15 -14.73 13.34
C PRO A 337 -26.43 -13.93 13.63
N GLY A 338 -27.56 -14.42 13.14
CA GLY A 338 -28.86 -14.27 13.79
C GLY A 338 -29.72 -13.04 13.47
N ALA A 339 -30.79 -13.27 12.70
CA ALA A 339 -32.14 -12.79 12.97
C ALA A 339 -33.06 -13.85 12.32
N GLY A 340 -33.86 -14.64 13.02
CA GLY A 340 -34.70 -14.27 14.16
C GLY A 340 -36.13 -14.08 13.64
N LEU A 341 -36.78 -15.19 13.27
CA LEU A 341 -38.17 -15.54 13.57
C LEU A 341 -38.30 -17.07 13.46
#